data_AF-B3LQ01-F1
#
_entry.id   AF-B3LQ01-F1
#
_cell.length_a   1.000
_cell.length_b   1.000
_cell.length_c   1.000
_cell.angle_alpha   90.00
_cell.angle_beta   90.00
_cell.angle_gamma   90.00
#
_symmetry.space_group_name_H-M   'P 1'
#
loop_
_entity.id
_entity.type
_entity.pdbx_description
1 polymer ?
#
loop_
_entity_poly.entity_id
_entity_poly.type
_entity_poly.pdbx_seq_one_letter_code
_entity_poly.pdbx_strand_id
1 'polypeptide(L)'
;MKISAALILSSLSSVAFSAPAPAPADSHHEDHHKDEKPAVVTVTQYIDSNAATSTVESAATTTTLSSSEKDTSEQKRDGGFQDGTVKCSDFPSVNGIVSLDWLGFGGWASVMDMDANTSSECKDGYYCSYACEPGMSKTQWPSDQPSDGKSVGGLYCKNGYLYRTNTDTSDLCSTDETSAKAINKKSDSIALCRTDYPGSENMVIPTVVDGGDSQPISVVDEDTYYQWQGKKTSAQYYINNAGVSAEDGCIWGTSGSDVGNWAPLVLGAGSTNGETYLSLIPNPNSNQAANFNVKIVASDGANVQGSCAYEDGSFTGDGSDGCTVSVLSGSAEFVFY
;
A
#
# COMPACT_ATOMS: atom_id res chain seq x y z
N MET A 1 -20.07 -2.97 69.85
CA MET A 1 -20.19 -2.41 68.49
C MET A 1 -18.80 -2.30 67.91
N LYS A 2 -18.41 -3.21 67.01
CA LYS A 2 -17.12 -3.16 66.30
C LYS A 2 -17.43 -3.00 64.81
N ILE A 3 -17.02 -1.86 64.28
CA ILE A 3 -17.19 -1.46 62.88
C ILE A 3 -16.07 -2.15 62.09
N SER A 4 -16.45 -2.96 61.09
CA SER A 4 -15.50 -3.58 60.16
C SER A 4 -15.23 -2.60 59.02
N ALA A 5 -13.95 -2.28 58.80
CA ALA A 5 -13.48 -1.55 57.64
C ALA A 5 -13.30 -2.51 56.46
N ALA A 6 -13.94 -2.21 55.33
CA ALA A 6 -13.75 -2.90 54.07
C ALA A 6 -12.52 -2.32 53.37
N LEU A 7 -11.49 -3.15 53.14
CA LEU A 7 -10.39 -2.84 52.23
C LEU A 7 -10.83 -3.16 50.79
N ILE A 8 -10.73 -2.16 49.93
CA ILE A 8 -10.89 -2.27 48.48
C ILE A 8 -9.53 -2.71 47.91
N LEU A 9 -9.46 -3.93 47.35
CA LEU A 9 -8.33 -4.39 46.56
C LEU A 9 -8.49 -3.88 45.12
N SER A 10 -7.62 -2.98 44.69
CA SER A 10 -7.43 -2.63 43.28
C SER A 10 -6.43 -3.61 42.65
N SER A 11 -6.88 -4.39 41.68
CA SER A 11 -6.05 -5.27 40.86
C SER A 11 -5.34 -4.46 39.76
N LEU A 12 -4.05 -4.20 39.92
CA LEU A 12 -3.16 -3.73 38.87
C LEU A 12 -2.59 -4.94 38.12
N SER A 13 -3.08 -5.20 36.92
CA SER A 13 -2.48 -6.17 36.00
C SER A 13 -1.18 -5.58 35.45
N SER A 14 -0.05 -6.12 35.91
CA SER A 14 1.29 -5.75 35.44
C SER A 14 1.68 -6.68 34.29
N VAL A 15 1.86 -6.13 33.08
CA VAL A 15 2.44 -6.87 31.94
C VAL A 15 3.95 -6.84 32.12
N ALA A 16 4.55 -8.00 32.37
CA ALA A 16 5.99 -8.15 32.48
C ALA A 16 6.59 -8.39 31.09
N PHE A 17 7.38 -7.43 30.59
CA PHE A 17 8.29 -7.67 29.47
C PHE A 17 9.65 -8.11 30.00
N SER A 18 10.11 -9.28 29.54
CA SER A 18 11.43 -9.83 29.85
C SER A 18 12.47 -9.15 28.97
N ALA A 19 13.45 -8.47 29.58
CA ALA A 19 14.59 -7.89 28.90
C ALA A 19 15.72 -8.93 28.77
N PRO A 20 16.37 -9.08 27.60
CA PRO A 20 17.65 -9.80 27.52
C PRO A 20 18.81 -8.93 28.00
N ALA A 21 19.74 -9.55 28.73
CA ALA A 21 20.95 -8.97 29.30
C ALA A 21 22.01 -8.59 28.23
N PRO A 22 22.91 -7.64 28.51
CA PRO A 22 23.94 -7.19 27.56
C PRO A 22 25.11 -8.18 27.46
N ALA A 23 25.59 -8.42 26.24
CA ALA A 23 26.87 -9.08 25.97
C ALA A 23 28.02 -8.04 25.90
N PRO A 24 29.27 -8.43 26.23
CA PRO A 24 30.36 -7.50 26.46
C PRO A 24 31.02 -7.00 25.18
N ALA A 25 31.62 -5.81 25.29
CA ALA A 25 32.42 -5.14 24.28
C ALA A 25 33.74 -5.89 24.00
N ASP A 26 34.11 -5.99 22.73
CA ASP A 26 35.47 -6.33 22.32
C ASP A 26 35.98 -5.36 21.25
N SER A 27 37.28 -5.12 21.36
CA SER A 27 38.05 -3.99 20.89
C SER A 27 38.37 -3.96 19.39
N HIS A 28 38.53 -2.73 18.90
CA HIS A 28 39.03 -2.33 17.59
C HIS A 28 40.32 -3.03 17.13
N HIS A 29 40.36 -3.37 15.84
CA HIS A 29 41.59 -3.35 15.03
C HIS A 29 41.23 -2.94 13.58
N GLU A 30 41.85 -1.86 13.10
CA GLU A 30 41.82 -1.41 11.71
C GLU A 30 42.68 -2.34 10.85
N ASP A 31 42.19 -2.70 9.65
CA ASP A 31 43.07 -3.00 8.52
C ASP A 31 42.38 -2.66 7.19
N HIS A 32 43.07 -1.85 6.39
CA HIS A 32 42.70 -1.43 5.05
C HIS A 32 43.02 -2.50 4.01
N HIS A 33 42.04 -3.04 3.29
CA HIS A 33 42.26 -3.60 1.95
C HIS A 33 41.03 -3.44 1.05
N LYS A 34 41.24 -2.77 -0.09
CA LYS A 34 40.37 -2.78 -1.27
C LYS A 34 40.46 -4.17 -1.91
N ASP A 35 39.33 -4.84 -2.12
CA ASP A 35 39.16 -5.86 -3.15
C ASP A 35 37.66 -6.03 -3.46
N GLU A 36 37.33 -5.92 -4.75
CA GLU A 36 36.02 -6.21 -5.32
C GLU A 36 35.60 -7.65 -4.99
N LYS A 37 34.37 -7.84 -4.49
CA LYS A 37 33.79 -9.18 -4.28
C LYS A 37 32.65 -9.45 -5.28
N PRO A 38 32.51 -10.70 -5.76
CA PRO A 38 31.62 -11.03 -6.86
C PRO A 38 30.15 -11.02 -6.44
N ALA A 39 29.27 -10.75 -7.42
CA ALA A 39 27.82 -10.82 -7.26
C ALA A 39 27.39 -12.21 -6.75
N VAL A 40 26.69 -12.22 -5.61
CA VAL A 40 26.04 -13.41 -5.07
C VAL A 40 24.73 -13.60 -5.83
N VAL A 41 24.65 -14.68 -6.62
CA VAL A 41 23.41 -15.10 -7.27
C VAL A 41 22.65 -16.01 -6.31
N THR A 42 21.55 -15.51 -5.75
CA THR A 42 20.62 -16.32 -4.96
C THR A 42 19.66 -17.03 -5.90
N VAL A 43 19.73 -18.35 -5.96
CA VAL A 43 18.81 -19.20 -6.74
C VAL A 43 17.69 -19.69 -5.81
N THR A 44 16.49 -19.15 -5.97
CA THR A 44 15.29 -19.68 -5.31
C THR A 44 14.70 -20.80 -6.14
N GLN A 45 14.66 -22.03 -5.61
CA GLN A 45 13.98 -23.16 -6.23
C GLN A 45 12.69 -23.49 -5.47
N TYR A 46 11.58 -23.58 -6.22
CA TYR A 46 10.33 -24.16 -5.74
C TYR A 46 10.30 -25.64 -6.11
N ILE A 47 10.09 -26.51 -5.12
CA ILE A 47 9.92 -27.95 -5.33
C ILE A 47 8.43 -28.25 -5.19
N ASP A 48 7.79 -28.62 -6.31
CA ASP A 48 6.49 -29.28 -6.27
C ASP A 48 6.68 -30.80 -6.07
N SER A 49 5.70 -31.41 -5.44
CA SER A 49 5.56 -32.78 -4.95
C SER A 49 5.70 -33.91 -5.99
N ASN A 50 6.23 -33.62 -7.19
CA ASN A 50 6.35 -34.58 -8.29
C ASN A 50 7.75 -34.70 -8.93
N ALA A 51 8.82 -34.41 -8.18
CA ALA A 51 10.21 -34.85 -8.41
C ALA A 51 10.65 -35.08 -9.88
N ALA A 52 10.58 -34.03 -10.71
CA ALA A 52 11.17 -34.02 -12.05
C ALA A 52 12.08 -32.80 -12.22
N THR A 53 13.38 -33.05 -12.38
CA THR A 53 14.41 -32.03 -12.59
C THR A 53 14.48 -31.65 -14.07
N SER A 54 14.30 -30.37 -14.41
CA SER A 54 14.60 -29.85 -15.75
C SER A 54 15.53 -28.64 -15.63
N THR A 55 16.75 -28.79 -16.13
CA THR A 55 17.77 -27.75 -16.23
C THR A 55 17.52 -26.90 -17.48
N VAL A 56 17.29 -25.59 -17.30
CA VAL A 56 17.30 -24.62 -18.40
C VAL A 56 18.52 -23.71 -18.27
N GLU A 57 19.40 -23.83 -19.26
CA GLU A 57 20.63 -23.07 -19.45
C GLU A 57 20.28 -21.68 -19.99
N SER A 58 20.70 -20.62 -19.28
CA SER A 58 20.40 -19.24 -19.69
C SER A 58 21.49 -18.73 -20.63
N ALA A 59 21.19 -18.67 -21.93
CA ALA A 59 22.03 -18.02 -22.93
C ALA A 59 21.76 -16.50 -22.91
N ALA A 60 22.78 -15.72 -22.54
CA ALA A 60 22.75 -14.27 -22.63
C ALA A 60 22.60 -13.83 -24.09
N THR A 61 21.47 -13.18 -24.41
CA THR A 61 21.26 -12.53 -25.71
C THR A 61 21.06 -11.03 -25.48
N THR A 62 22.02 -10.24 -25.97
CA THR A 62 21.94 -8.79 -26.03
C THR A 62 20.98 -8.40 -27.16
N THR A 63 19.81 -7.84 -26.82
CA THR A 63 18.89 -7.26 -27.82
C THR A 63 18.71 -5.77 -27.57
N THR A 64 19.32 -5.00 -28.46
CA THR A 64 19.10 -3.58 -28.69
C THR A 64 17.62 -3.31 -29.01
N LEU A 65 16.97 -2.46 -28.21
CA LEU A 65 15.61 -1.99 -28.45
C LEU A 65 15.57 -1.07 -29.67
N SER A 66 15.07 -1.59 -30.78
CA SER A 66 14.59 -0.80 -31.91
C SER A 66 13.11 -0.52 -31.69
N SER A 67 12.75 0.76 -31.66
CA SER A 67 11.41 1.29 -31.58
C SER A 67 10.47 0.61 -32.56
N SER A 68 9.41 -0.03 -32.05
CA SER A 68 8.29 -0.52 -32.84
C SER A 68 7.02 -0.03 -32.17
N GLU A 69 6.36 0.92 -32.84
CA GLU A 69 5.09 1.52 -32.44
C GLU A 69 4.05 0.41 -32.22
N LYS A 70 3.54 0.29 -30.98
CA LYS A 70 2.36 -0.52 -30.69
C LYS A 70 1.13 0.33 -30.95
N ASP A 71 0.37 -0.14 -31.94
CA ASP A 71 -1.00 0.24 -32.25
C ASP A 71 -1.89 0.04 -31.01
N THR A 72 -2.18 1.13 -30.29
CA THR A 72 -3.18 1.17 -29.23
C THR A 72 -4.48 1.73 -29.81
N SER A 73 -5.37 0.82 -30.22
CA SER A 73 -6.79 1.14 -30.29
C SER A 73 -7.32 1.28 -28.85
N GLU A 74 -7.01 2.38 -28.18
CA GLU A 74 -7.68 2.82 -26.97
C GLU A 74 -9.15 3.07 -27.32
N GLN A 75 -9.99 2.07 -27.10
CA GLN A 75 -11.43 2.31 -27.06
C GLN A 75 -11.75 3.08 -25.77
N LYS A 76 -11.59 4.40 -25.85
CA LYS A 76 -12.23 5.34 -24.94
C LYS A 76 -13.74 5.06 -24.97
N ARG A 77 -14.24 4.30 -24.00
CA ARG A 77 -15.67 4.10 -23.83
C ARG A 77 -16.21 5.27 -23.03
N ASP A 78 -16.68 6.27 -23.76
CA ASP A 78 -17.56 7.31 -23.25
C ASP A 78 -18.81 6.60 -22.69
N GLY A 79 -19.04 6.65 -21.37
CA GLY A 79 -20.21 6.03 -20.72
C GLY A 79 -19.99 4.99 -19.60
N GLY A 80 -18.78 4.88 -19.03
CA GLY A 80 -18.51 4.04 -17.85
C GLY A 80 -18.46 2.53 -18.13
N PHE A 81 -18.24 1.73 -17.08
CA PHE A 81 -18.14 0.27 -17.17
C PHE A 81 -19.50 -0.38 -17.46
N GLN A 82 -19.52 -1.33 -18.40
CA GLN A 82 -20.71 -2.05 -18.82
C GLN A 82 -20.68 -3.51 -18.36
N ASP A 83 -21.64 -3.86 -17.52
CA ASP A 83 -21.80 -5.20 -16.97
C ASP A 83 -21.98 -6.26 -18.07
N GLY A 84 -21.33 -7.42 -17.90
CA GLY A 84 -21.48 -8.55 -18.82
C GLY A 84 -20.78 -8.39 -20.19
N THR A 85 -19.93 -7.37 -20.36
CA THR A 85 -19.25 -7.10 -21.64
C THR A 85 -17.78 -7.49 -21.67
N VAL A 86 -17.11 -7.47 -20.52
CA VAL A 86 -15.70 -7.85 -20.37
C VAL A 86 -15.63 -9.26 -19.79
N LYS A 87 -14.84 -10.14 -20.40
CA LYS A 87 -14.65 -11.50 -19.88
C LYS A 87 -13.84 -11.45 -18.59
N CYS A 88 -14.06 -12.40 -17.69
CA CYS A 88 -13.26 -12.47 -16.46
C CYS A 88 -11.77 -12.75 -16.72
N SER A 89 -11.44 -13.40 -17.84
CA SER A 89 -10.05 -13.61 -18.27
C SER A 89 -9.33 -12.33 -18.70
N ASP A 90 -10.06 -11.25 -18.93
CA ASP A 90 -9.54 -10.03 -19.52
C ASP A 90 -9.50 -8.95 -18.44
N PHE A 91 -8.35 -8.30 -18.28
CA PHE A 91 -8.28 -7.09 -17.46
C PHE A 91 -9.00 -5.94 -18.20
N PRO A 92 -9.96 -5.25 -17.56
CA PRO A 92 -10.69 -4.19 -18.23
C PRO A 92 -9.74 -3.08 -18.68
N SER A 93 -10.05 -2.45 -19.82
CA SER A 93 -9.39 -1.23 -20.27
C SER A 93 -10.39 -0.10 -20.17
N VAL A 94 -10.49 0.48 -18.98
CA VAL A 94 -11.31 1.66 -18.69
C VAL A 94 -10.44 2.76 -18.07
N ASN A 95 -10.94 4.00 -18.04
CA ASN A 95 -10.16 5.12 -17.55
C ASN A 95 -9.85 4.97 -16.05
N GLY A 96 -8.62 5.34 -15.66
CA GLY A 96 -8.20 5.42 -14.26
C GLY A 96 -7.86 4.10 -13.57
N ILE A 97 -8.04 2.93 -14.20
CA ILE A 97 -7.60 1.64 -13.62
C ILE A 97 -6.17 1.31 -14.04
N VAL A 98 -5.41 0.72 -13.11
CA VAL A 98 -4.00 0.37 -13.29
C VAL A 98 -3.82 -1.14 -13.20
N SER A 99 -3.16 -1.73 -14.18
CA SER A 99 -2.80 -3.16 -14.18
C SER A 99 -1.60 -3.40 -13.28
N LEU A 100 -1.67 -4.42 -12.42
CA LEU A 100 -0.61 -4.83 -11.49
C LEU A 100 0.00 -6.17 -11.92
N ASP A 101 0.57 -6.21 -13.13
CA ASP A 101 0.97 -7.47 -13.79
C ASP A 101 2.03 -8.26 -13.00
N TRP A 102 2.91 -7.58 -12.24
CA TRP A 102 3.97 -8.20 -11.46
C TRP A 102 3.45 -9.08 -10.31
N LEU A 103 2.19 -8.88 -9.88
CA LEU A 103 1.58 -9.67 -8.82
C LEU A 103 1.18 -11.09 -9.26
N GLY A 104 1.14 -11.35 -10.58
CA GLY A 104 0.78 -12.67 -11.11
C GLY A 104 -0.72 -12.99 -11.04
N PHE A 105 -1.57 -11.98 -10.84
CA PHE A 105 -3.03 -12.12 -10.81
C PHE A 105 -3.71 -11.69 -12.12
N GLY A 106 -3.00 -11.64 -13.25
CA GLY A 106 -3.57 -11.18 -14.52
C GLY A 106 -3.98 -9.70 -14.50
N GLY A 107 -3.17 -8.86 -13.84
CA GLY A 107 -3.39 -7.42 -13.71
C GLY A 107 -4.23 -6.99 -12.50
N TRP A 108 -4.94 -7.92 -11.87
CA TRP A 108 -5.73 -7.66 -10.66
C TRP A 108 -4.83 -7.41 -9.43
N ALA A 109 -5.30 -6.59 -8.49
CA ALA A 109 -4.66 -6.41 -7.18
C ALA A 109 -4.81 -7.64 -6.30
N SER A 110 -5.98 -8.28 -6.38
CA SER A 110 -6.28 -9.54 -5.71
C SER A 110 -7.52 -10.18 -6.34
N VAL A 111 -7.66 -11.50 -6.16
CA VAL A 111 -8.84 -12.24 -6.59
C VAL A 111 -9.28 -13.19 -5.47
N MET A 112 -10.50 -13.00 -4.96
CA MET A 112 -11.01 -13.76 -3.82
C MET A 112 -12.52 -13.96 -3.85
N ASP A 113 -13.04 -14.99 -3.18
CA ASP A 113 -14.48 -15.13 -2.90
C ASP A 113 -14.86 -14.57 -1.51
N MET A 114 -16.14 -14.70 -1.13
CA MET A 114 -16.65 -14.22 0.17
C MET A 114 -16.10 -14.99 1.38
N ASP A 115 -15.56 -16.19 1.17
CA ASP A 115 -14.92 -16.99 2.21
C ASP A 115 -13.40 -16.72 2.26
N ALA A 116 -12.93 -15.76 1.45
CA ALA A 116 -11.53 -15.38 1.27
C ALA A 116 -10.63 -16.50 0.73
N ASN A 117 -11.20 -17.45 -0.02
CA ASN A 117 -10.38 -18.31 -0.86
C ASN A 117 -9.80 -17.43 -1.98
N THR A 118 -8.49 -17.51 -2.19
CA THR A 118 -7.80 -16.73 -3.22
C THR A 118 -7.63 -17.51 -4.53
N SER A 119 -7.41 -16.78 -5.61
CA SER A 119 -7.16 -17.34 -6.94
C SER A 119 -6.10 -16.54 -7.67
N SER A 120 -5.34 -17.18 -8.54
CA SER A 120 -4.44 -16.47 -9.48
C SER A 120 -5.21 -15.89 -10.68
N GLU A 121 -6.44 -16.35 -10.90
CA GLU A 121 -7.26 -16.01 -12.06
C GLU A 121 -8.63 -15.52 -11.62
N CYS A 122 -9.12 -14.45 -12.25
CA CYS A 122 -10.49 -13.97 -12.11
C CYS A 122 -11.47 -14.94 -12.78
N LYS A 123 -12.31 -15.57 -11.98
CA LYS A 123 -13.18 -16.69 -12.38
C LYS A 123 -14.54 -16.64 -11.68
N ASP A 124 -15.51 -17.38 -12.22
CA ASP A 124 -16.89 -17.35 -11.73
C ASP A 124 -16.96 -17.55 -10.21
N GLY A 125 -17.71 -16.68 -9.54
CA GLY A 125 -17.87 -16.70 -8.08
C GLY A 125 -16.85 -15.84 -7.32
N TYR A 126 -15.83 -15.30 -8.00
CA TYR A 126 -14.80 -14.48 -7.37
C TYR A 126 -15.00 -12.99 -7.64
N TYR A 127 -14.49 -12.18 -6.72
CA TYR A 127 -14.30 -10.76 -6.79
C TYR A 127 -12.87 -10.46 -7.21
N CYS A 128 -12.72 -9.61 -8.22
CA CYS A 128 -11.45 -9.29 -8.87
C CYS A 128 -11.15 -7.83 -8.58
N SER A 129 -10.34 -7.60 -7.55
CA SER A 129 -9.95 -6.26 -7.08
C SER A 129 -8.92 -5.65 -8.02
N TYR A 130 -9.00 -4.34 -8.22
CA TYR A 130 -8.14 -3.59 -9.13
C TYR A 130 -7.56 -2.34 -8.43
N ALA A 131 -6.50 -1.79 -9.01
CA ALA A 131 -5.93 -0.52 -8.62
C ALA A 131 -6.52 0.63 -9.45
N CYS A 132 -6.55 1.82 -8.84
CA CYS A 132 -6.82 3.07 -9.51
C CYS A 132 -5.55 3.92 -9.59
N GLU A 133 -5.53 4.88 -10.51
CA GLU A 133 -4.47 5.88 -10.63
C GLU A 133 -4.29 6.67 -9.32
N PRO A 134 -3.10 7.25 -9.07
CA PRO A 134 -2.86 8.11 -7.92
C PRO A 134 -3.95 9.18 -7.74
N GLY A 135 -4.40 9.39 -6.50
CA GLY A 135 -5.46 10.35 -6.18
C GLY A 135 -6.88 9.85 -6.49
N MET A 136 -7.04 8.57 -6.85
CA MET A 136 -8.33 7.95 -7.07
C MET A 136 -8.52 6.71 -6.20
N SER A 137 -9.77 6.42 -5.85
CA SER A 137 -10.17 5.20 -5.16
C SER A 137 -11.09 4.35 -6.02
N LYS A 138 -11.02 3.03 -5.83
CA LYS A 138 -11.98 2.10 -6.46
C LYS A 138 -13.38 2.42 -5.99
N THR A 139 -14.39 2.05 -6.77
CA THR A 139 -15.80 2.28 -6.40
C THR A 139 -16.59 0.99 -6.20
N GLN A 140 -15.96 -0.15 -6.42
CA GLN A 140 -16.62 -1.45 -6.54
C GLN A 140 -16.26 -2.35 -5.35
N TRP A 141 -17.26 -2.64 -4.52
CA TRP A 141 -17.25 -3.68 -3.48
C TRP A 141 -18.69 -4.12 -3.22
N PRO A 142 -18.93 -5.38 -2.81
CA PRO A 142 -20.26 -5.82 -2.40
C PRO A 142 -20.70 -5.12 -1.11
N SER A 143 -21.99 -4.78 -1.01
CA SER A 143 -22.59 -4.24 0.22
C SER A 143 -22.53 -5.24 1.38
N ASP A 144 -22.66 -6.52 1.04
CA ASP A 144 -22.49 -7.62 2.00
C ASP A 144 -20.99 -7.91 2.11
N GLN A 145 -20.45 -7.76 3.32
CA GLN A 145 -19.05 -8.04 3.63
C GLN A 145 -18.97 -9.26 4.57
N PRO A 146 -17.86 -10.03 4.53
CA PRO A 146 -17.65 -11.14 5.46
C PRO A 146 -17.76 -10.70 6.93
N SER A 147 -18.53 -11.45 7.73
CA SER A 147 -18.78 -11.10 9.14
C SER A 147 -17.56 -11.26 10.05
N ASP A 148 -16.53 -11.96 9.59
CA ASP A 148 -15.29 -12.21 10.32
C ASP A 148 -14.25 -11.08 10.18
N GLY A 149 -14.62 -9.98 9.53
CA GLY A 149 -13.81 -8.77 9.44
C GLY A 149 -12.85 -8.73 8.26
N LYS A 150 -12.91 -9.71 7.34
CA LYS A 150 -12.22 -9.56 6.05
C LYS A 150 -12.92 -8.52 5.19
N SER A 151 -12.17 -7.81 4.36
CA SER A 151 -12.74 -6.99 3.30
C SER A 151 -12.75 -7.75 1.97
N VAL A 152 -13.74 -7.43 1.12
CA VAL A 152 -13.85 -7.93 -0.25
C VAL A 152 -14.18 -6.75 -1.15
N GLY A 153 -13.48 -6.62 -2.26
CA GLY A 153 -13.64 -5.54 -3.21
C GLY A 153 -13.39 -5.98 -4.65
N GLY A 154 -13.77 -5.13 -5.60
CA GLY A 154 -13.58 -5.36 -7.03
C GLY A 154 -14.86 -5.71 -7.79
N LEU A 155 -14.67 -6.10 -9.06
CA LEU A 155 -15.73 -6.56 -9.94
C LEU A 155 -16.04 -8.03 -9.68
N TYR A 156 -17.31 -8.43 -9.83
CA TYR A 156 -17.73 -9.82 -9.64
C TYR A 156 -17.75 -10.58 -10.96
N CYS A 157 -17.13 -11.75 -10.99
CA CYS A 157 -17.18 -12.64 -12.14
C CYS A 157 -18.38 -13.58 -12.07
N LYS A 158 -19.22 -13.55 -13.11
CA LYS A 158 -20.42 -14.38 -13.23
C LYS A 158 -20.65 -14.81 -14.67
N ASN A 159 -20.84 -16.10 -14.91
CA ASN A 159 -21.05 -16.67 -16.25
C ASN A 159 -19.94 -16.30 -17.26
N GLY A 160 -18.70 -16.17 -16.78
CA GLY A 160 -17.52 -15.81 -17.55
C GLY A 160 -17.34 -14.33 -17.86
N TYR A 161 -18.20 -13.45 -17.32
CA TYR A 161 -18.12 -12.00 -17.53
C TYR A 161 -18.11 -11.21 -16.22
N LEU A 162 -17.50 -10.03 -16.27
CA LEU A 162 -17.38 -9.10 -15.15
C LEU A 162 -18.65 -8.26 -14.97
N TYR A 163 -19.04 -8.05 -13.72
CA TYR A 163 -20.17 -7.25 -13.29
C TYR A 163 -19.74 -6.30 -12.17
N ARG A 164 -20.28 -5.09 -12.16
CA ARG A 164 -20.17 -4.17 -11.04
C ARG A 164 -20.79 -4.78 -9.78
N THR A 165 -20.13 -4.52 -8.66
CA THR A 165 -20.59 -4.88 -7.31
C THR A 165 -21.28 -3.72 -6.63
N ASN A 166 -20.95 -2.49 -7.04
CA ASN A 166 -21.67 -1.27 -6.70
C ASN A 166 -22.30 -0.70 -7.97
N THR A 167 -23.63 -0.79 -8.07
CA THR A 167 -24.40 -0.32 -9.23
C THR A 167 -24.75 1.17 -9.20
N ASP A 168 -24.44 1.88 -8.12
CA ASP A 168 -24.74 3.31 -7.96
C ASP A 168 -23.81 4.18 -8.82
N THR A 169 -22.71 3.60 -9.33
CA THR A 169 -21.81 4.23 -10.28
C THR A 169 -21.39 3.26 -11.38
N SER A 170 -21.12 3.78 -12.57
CA SER A 170 -20.50 3.05 -13.66
C SER A 170 -18.99 3.26 -13.74
N ASP A 171 -18.45 4.26 -13.04
CA ASP A 171 -17.01 4.55 -13.05
C ASP A 171 -16.32 3.63 -12.05
N LEU A 172 -15.29 2.91 -12.49
CA LEU A 172 -14.55 2.00 -11.61
C LEU A 172 -13.64 2.75 -10.63
N CYS A 173 -13.16 3.93 -11.02
CA CYS A 173 -12.33 4.78 -10.19
C CYS A 173 -12.98 6.15 -10.05
N SER A 174 -13.00 6.67 -8.83
CA SER A 174 -13.44 8.04 -8.52
C SER A 174 -12.28 8.84 -7.97
N THR A 175 -12.17 10.10 -8.38
CA THR A 175 -11.22 11.04 -7.77
C THR A 175 -11.56 11.26 -6.30
N ASP A 176 -10.54 11.17 -5.45
CA ASP A 176 -10.64 11.44 -4.01
C ASP A 176 -10.53 12.95 -3.71
N GLU A 177 -10.56 13.33 -2.44
CA GLU A 177 -10.31 14.71 -2.04
C GLU A 177 -8.90 15.15 -2.47
N THR A 178 -8.79 16.33 -3.09
CA THR A 178 -7.52 16.83 -3.66
C THR A 178 -6.67 17.61 -2.65
N SER A 179 -6.84 17.32 -1.36
CA SER A 179 -6.24 18.05 -0.24
C SER A 179 -4.83 17.56 0.12
N ALA A 180 -4.29 16.57 -0.60
CA ALA A 180 -2.92 16.09 -0.37
C ALA A 180 -2.20 15.68 -1.67
N LYS A 181 -0.88 15.87 -1.67
CA LYS A 181 0.04 15.34 -2.69
C LYS A 181 1.39 14.97 -2.09
N ALA A 182 2.11 14.09 -2.76
CA ALA A 182 3.50 13.76 -2.45
C ALA A 182 4.44 14.50 -3.39
N ILE A 183 5.54 15.04 -2.85
CA ILE A 183 6.59 15.75 -3.58
C ILE A 183 7.91 15.06 -3.29
N ASN A 184 8.62 14.61 -4.32
CA ASN A 184 9.92 13.97 -4.14
C ASN A 184 11.04 14.92 -4.54
N LYS A 185 11.87 15.35 -3.58
CA LYS A 185 13.06 16.19 -3.84
C LYS A 185 14.35 15.38 -3.97
N LYS A 186 14.29 14.05 -3.82
CA LYS A 186 15.42 13.15 -4.04
C LYS A 186 15.60 12.90 -5.54
N SER A 187 16.74 12.33 -5.93
CA SER A 187 16.98 11.88 -7.31
C SER A 187 16.26 10.57 -7.63
N ASP A 188 16.18 9.68 -6.64
CA ASP A 188 15.60 8.35 -6.81
C ASP A 188 14.08 8.40 -6.62
N SER A 189 13.35 7.57 -7.35
CA SER A 189 11.91 7.42 -7.20
C SER A 189 11.54 6.85 -5.82
N ILE A 190 10.35 7.19 -5.34
CA ILE A 190 9.78 6.62 -4.11
C ILE A 190 8.45 5.97 -4.46
N ALA A 191 8.31 4.67 -4.16
CA ALA A 191 7.06 3.93 -4.33
C ALA A 191 6.26 3.91 -3.02
N LEU A 192 5.12 4.60 -3.03
CA LEU A 192 4.14 4.57 -1.95
C LEU A 192 3.08 3.53 -2.30
N CYS A 193 3.00 2.45 -1.54
CA CYS A 193 2.09 1.34 -1.84
C CYS A 193 0.88 1.40 -0.93
N ARG A 194 -0.25 1.85 -1.49
CA ARG A 194 -1.53 1.89 -0.82
C ARG A 194 -2.07 0.47 -0.60
N THR A 195 -2.69 0.28 0.56
CA THR A 195 -3.45 -0.93 0.87
C THR A 195 -4.60 -1.14 -0.13
N ASP A 196 -4.73 -2.35 -0.67
CA ASP A 196 -5.86 -2.80 -1.48
C ASP A 196 -7.12 -2.91 -0.61
N TYR A 197 -7.79 -1.78 -0.42
CA TYR A 197 -8.90 -1.64 0.50
C TYR A 197 -10.08 -0.84 -0.08
N PRO A 198 -11.29 -1.43 -0.12
CA PRO A 198 -11.61 -2.83 0.20
C PRO A 198 -10.99 -3.82 -0.80
N GLY A 199 -10.60 -5.00 -0.33
CA GLY A 199 -9.89 -6.01 -1.13
C GLY A 199 -9.06 -6.94 -0.26
N SER A 200 -7.85 -7.26 -0.70
CA SER A 200 -6.95 -8.19 0.03
C SER A 200 -6.27 -7.60 1.25
N GLU A 201 -6.31 -6.28 1.45
CA GLU A 201 -5.54 -5.55 2.47
C GLU A 201 -4.01 -5.64 2.27
N ASN A 202 -3.54 -6.09 1.09
CA ASN A 202 -2.13 -6.04 0.73
C ASN A 202 -1.71 -4.65 0.25
N MET A 203 -0.43 -4.28 0.45
CA MET A 203 0.11 -2.97 0.09
C MET A 203 0.63 -2.99 -1.33
N VAL A 204 -0.30 -3.02 -2.29
CA VAL A 204 0.03 -3.33 -3.69
C VAL A 204 -0.41 -2.26 -4.69
N ILE A 205 -1.20 -1.27 -4.27
CA ILE A 205 -1.67 -0.20 -5.16
C ILE A 205 -0.60 0.91 -5.22
N PRO A 206 0.11 1.10 -6.34
CA PRO A 206 1.26 1.99 -6.38
C PRO A 206 0.88 3.46 -6.53
N THR A 207 1.65 4.32 -5.88
CA THR A 207 1.84 5.73 -6.25
C THR A 207 3.34 5.97 -6.31
N VAL A 208 3.88 6.07 -7.53
CA VAL A 208 5.32 6.25 -7.75
C VAL A 208 5.60 7.72 -7.96
N VAL A 209 6.45 8.30 -7.12
CA VAL A 209 6.87 9.70 -7.23
C VAL A 209 8.31 9.73 -7.69
N ASP A 210 8.51 10.02 -8.98
CA ASP A 210 9.84 10.15 -9.57
C ASP A 210 10.62 11.31 -8.95
N GLY A 211 11.95 11.24 -9.06
CA GLY A 211 12.83 12.27 -8.51
C GLY A 211 12.56 13.66 -9.11
N GLY A 212 12.29 14.64 -8.25
CA GLY A 212 11.93 15.99 -8.64
C GLY A 212 10.47 16.19 -9.04
N ASP A 213 9.64 15.15 -8.97
CA ASP A 213 8.24 15.18 -9.40
C ASP A 213 7.25 15.17 -8.21
N SER A 214 5.96 15.15 -8.53
CA SER A 214 4.86 15.08 -7.59
C SER A 214 3.73 14.17 -8.08
N GLN A 215 3.04 13.53 -7.15
CA GLN A 215 1.81 12.77 -7.44
C GLN A 215 0.71 13.14 -6.44
N PRO A 216 -0.58 13.12 -6.84
CA PRO A 216 -1.68 13.24 -5.90
C PRO A 216 -1.70 12.06 -4.92
N ILE A 217 -2.14 12.30 -3.69
CA ILE A 217 -2.40 11.27 -2.70
C ILE A 217 -3.91 11.10 -2.57
N SER A 218 -4.37 9.85 -2.55
CA SER A 218 -5.77 9.55 -2.27
C SER A 218 -6.11 9.96 -0.85
N VAL A 219 -7.03 10.92 -0.71
CA VAL A 219 -7.63 11.31 0.57
C VAL A 219 -9.10 10.89 0.52
N VAL A 220 -9.40 9.70 1.04
CA VAL A 220 -10.77 9.18 1.02
C VAL A 220 -11.68 10.00 1.92
N ASP A 221 -12.89 10.30 1.44
CA ASP A 221 -13.97 10.80 2.30
C ASP A 221 -14.49 9.66 3.17
N GLU A 222 -14.09 9.64 4.43
CA GLU A 222 -14.42 8.60 5.38
C GLU A 222 -15.91 8.52 5.70
N ASP A 223 -16.67 9.60 5.45
CA ASP A 223 -18.11 9.65 5.70
C ASP A 223 -18.91 8.90 4.63
N THR A 224 -18.38 8.79 3.40
CA THR A 224 -19.10 8.24 2.25
C THR A 224 -18.42 7.04 1.57
N TYR A 225 -17.12 6.84 1.81
CA TYR A 225 -16.37 5.71 1.26
C TYR A 225 -16.66 4.39 2.01
N TYR A 226 -15.94 3.31 1.66
CA TYR A 226 -16.06 2.00 2.29
C TYR A 226 -15.94 2.08 3.82
N GLN A 227 -16.87 1.43 4.53
CA GLN A 227 -16.85 1.32 5.98
C GLN A 227 -16.61 -0.12 6.41
N TRP A 228 -15.61 -0.31 7.27
CA TRP A 228 -15.25 -1.62 7.79
C TRP A 228 -15.96 -1.89 9.10
N GLN A 229 -16.87 -2.87 9.12
CA GLN A 229 -17.70 -3.17 10.29
C GLN A 229 -18.41 -1.91 10.86
N GLY A 230 -18.85 -1.02 9.97
CA GLY A 230 -19.49 0.26 10.32
C GLY A 230 -18.52 1.33 10.86
N LYS A 231 -17.21 1.13 10.70
CA LYS A 231 -16.19 2.10 11.06
C LYS A 231 -15.65 2.77 9.80
N LYS A 232 -15.34 4.05 9.95
CA LYS A 232 -14.64 4.88 8.97
C LYS A 232 -13.29 4.26 8.59
N THR A 233 -12.90 4.47 7.34
CA THR A 233 -11.64 3.96 6.79
C THR A 233 -10.91 5.08 6.07
N SER A 234 -9.59 5.13 6.26
CA SER A 234 -8.69 6.07 5.59
C SER A 234 -7.82 5.34 4.56
N ALA A 235 -7.18 6.08 3.65
CA ALA A 235 -6.15 5.53 2.80
C ALA A 235 -4.85 5.40 3.59
N GLN A 236 -4.25 4.21 3.57
CA GLN A 236 -2.96 3.93 4.20
C GLN A 236 -1.95 3.55 3.12
N TYR A 237 -0.78 4.16 3.16
CA TYR A 237 0.32 3.94 2.24
C TYR A 237 1.55 3.45 2.98
N TYR A 238 2.19 2.42 2.48
CA TYR A 238 3.46 1.91 2.98
C TYR A 238 4.55 2.42 2.06
N ILE A 239 5.45 3.22 2.63
CA ILE A 239 6.42 3.98 1.86
C ILE A 239 7.72 3.20 1.82
N ASN A 240 8.04 2.64 0.66
CA ASN A 240 9.30 1.93 0.46
C ASN A 240 10.48 2.91 0.46
N ASN A 241 11.67 2.40 0.78
CA ASN A 241 12.90 3.16 0.67
C ASN A 241 13.06 3.74 -0.76
N ALA A 242 13.66 4.94 -0.84
CA ALA A 242 13.97 5.58 -2.11
C ALA A 242 14.86 4.65 -2.96
N GLY A 243 14.53 4.53 -4.25
CA GLY A 243 15.17 3.62 -5.20
C GLY A 243 14.51 2.24 -5.32
N VAL A 244 13.55 1.89 -4.47
CA VAL A 244 12.74 0.67 -4.63
C VAL A 244 11.64 0.92 -5.67
N SER A 245 11.53 0.02 -6.65
CA SER A 245 10.51 0.09 -7.71
C SER A 245 9.11 -0.25 -7.18
N ALA A 246 8.05 0.03 -7.95
CA ALA A 246 6.71 -0.42 -7.60
C ALA A 246 6.60 -1.95 -7.64
N GLU A 247 7.27 -2.59 -8.59
CA GLU A 247 7.25 -4.04 -8.80
C GLU A 247 7.94 -4.79 -7.65
N ASP A 248 9.00 -4.23 -7.07
CA ASP A 248 9.71 -4.79 -5.93
C ASP A 248 9.09 -4.37 -4.59
N GLY A 249 8.52 -3.16 -4.53
CA GLY A 249 8.04 -2.54 -3.30
C GLY A 249 6.56 -2.77 -2.99
N CYS A 250 5.70 -2.76 -4.01
CA CYS A 250 4.26 -2.91 -3.88
C CYS A 250 3.85 -4.37 -3.99
N ILE A 251 4.30 -5.15 -3.00
CA ILE A 251 4.05 -6.58 -2.85
C ILE A 251 3.70 -6.92 -1.41
N TRP A 252 3.27 -8.16 -1.17
CA TRP A 252 3.32 -8.74 0.17
C TRP A 252 4.72 -9.31 0.43
N GLY A 253 5.54 -8.55 1.14
CA GLY A 253 6.91 -8.89 1.49
C GLY A 253 7.05 -9.88 2.65
N THR A 254 8.29 -10.32 2.87
CA THR A 254 8.69 -11.22 3.96
C THR A 254 9.41 -10.47 5.07
N SER A 255 9.45 -11.05 6.28
CA SER A 255 10.14 -10.44 7.41
C SER A 255 11.59 -10.06 7.09
N GLY A 256 11.95 -8.80 7.37
CA GLY A 256 13.28 -8.24 7.11
C GLY A 256 13.57 -7.85 5.65
N SER A 257 12.54 -7.80 4.78
CA SER A 257 12.71 -7.38 3.39
C SER A 257 12.65 -5.86 3.17
N ASP A 258 12.18 -5.10 4.17
CA ASP A 258 12.00 -3.65 4.14
C ASP A 258 11.11 -3.12 2.98
N VAL A 259 10.27 -3.99 2.42
CA VAL A 259 9.33 -3.66 1.34
C VAL A 259 7.90 -4.06 1.67
N GLY A 260 6.92 -3.40 1.04
CA GLY A 260 5.51 -3.70 1.19
C GLY A 260 5.03 -3.60 2.64
N ASN A 261 4.49 -4.68 3.20
CA ASN A 261 4.11 -4.78 4.62
C ASN A 261 5.27 -4.54 5.61
N TRP A 262 6.53 -4.60 5.15
CA TRP A 262 7.74 -4.36 5.96
C TRP A 262 8.40 -3.02 5.67
N ALA A 263 7.80 -2.17 4.83
CA ALA A 263 8.32 -0.84 4.53
C ALA A 263 8.53 -0.01 5.81
N PRO A 264 9.51 0.90 5.86
CA PRO A 264 9.92 1.58 7.10
C PRO A 264 8.86 2.52 7.67
N LEU A 265 7.97 3.08 6.84
CA LEU A 265 7.07 4.16 7.23
C LEU A 265 5.68 3.97 6.62
N VAL A 266 4.66 4.33 7.40
CA VAL A 266 3.26 4.39 6.93
C VAL A 266 2.81 5.84 6.88
N LEU A 267 2.06 6.17 5.85
CA LEU A 267 1.33 7.43 5.70
C LEU A 267 -0.16 7.14 5.73
N GLY A 268 -0.91 7.96 6.46
CA GLY A 268 -2.38 7.90 6.47
C GLY A 268 -3.01 9.18 5.94
N ALA A 269 -4.08 9.03 5.17
CA ALA A 269 -4.82 10.13 4.56
C ALA A 269 -6.33 9.84 4.54
N GLY A 270 -7.11 10.70 5.18
CA GLY A 270 -8.57 10.61 5.21
C GLY A 270 -9.21 11.97 5.46
N SER A 271 -10.46 12.13 5.03
CA SER A 271 -11.25 13.35 5.22
C SER A 271 -12.54 13.01 5.93
N THR A 272 -12.95 13.83 6.89
CA THR A 272 -14.27 13.71 7.51
C THR A 272 -14.76 15.06 8.00
N ASN A 273 -16.07 15.30 7.90
CA ASN A 273 -16.69 16.57 8.26
C ASN A 273 -16.04 17.80 7.57
N GLY A 274 -15.50 17.61 6.36
CA GLY A 274 -14.85 18.66 5.59
C GLY A 274 -13.43 19.02 6.03
N GLU A 275 -12.83 18.27 6.96
CA GLU A 275 -11.43 18.40 7.36
C GLU A 275 -10.63 17.17 6.92
N THR A 276 -9.43 17.38 6.39
CA THR A 276 -8.51 16.30 6.04
C THR A 276 -7.49 16.08 7.15
N TYR A 277 -7.21 14.82 7.47
CA TYR A 277 -6.20 14.39 8.43
C TYR A 277 -5.10 13.62 7.70
N LEU A 278 -3.86 14.09 7.86
CA LEU A 278 -2.69 13.51 7.22
C LEU A 278 -1.69 13.10 8.29
N SER A 279 -1.17 11.88 8.23
CA SER A 279 -0.34 11.31 9.28
C SER A 279 0.89 10.60 8.75
N LEU A 280 1.94 10.57 9.57
CA LEU A 280 3.10 9.70 9.43
C LEU A 280 3.14 8.80 10.67
N ILE A 281 3.18 7.48 10.47
CA ILE A 281 2.99 6.48 11.52
C ILE A 281 4.11 5.44 11.41
N PRO A 282 4.68 4.96 12.53
CA PRO A 282 5.59 3.83 12.49
C PRO A 282 4.90 2.59 11.91
N ASN A 283 5.59 1.88 11.01
CA ASN A 283 5.12 0.55 10.61
C ASN A 283 5.44 -0.44 11.74
N PRO A 284 4.44 -1.06 12.41
CA PRO A 284 4.70 -2.00 13.51
C PRO A 284 5.47 -3.25 13.07
N ASN A 285 5.50 -3.57 11.77
CA ASN A 285 6.28 -4.68 11.25
C ASN A 285 7.75 -4.30 11.02
N SER A 286 8.10 -3.02 10.92
CA SER A 286 9.47 -2.59 10.63
C SER A 286 10.12 -1.93 11.84
N ASN A 287 11.41 -2.18 12.00
CA ASN A 287 12.28 -1.45 12.94
C ASN A 287 13.44 -0.76 12.22
N GLN A 288 13.42 -0.73 10.87
CA GLN A 288 14.44 -0.09 10.07
C GLN A 288 14.06 1.36 9.81
N ALA A 289 15.06 2.25 9.89
CA ALA A 289 14.87 3.63 9.51
C ALA A 289 14.74 3.76 7.99
N ALA A 290 13.88 4.67 7.52
CA ALA A 290 13.82 4.99 6.11
C ALA A 290 15.12 5.68 5.64
N ASN A 291 15.49 5.49 4.37
CA ASN A 291 16.62 6.19 3.72
C ASN A 291 16.25 7.59 3.18
N PHE A 292 15.11 8.12 3.61
CA PHE A 292 14.61 9.44 3.26
C PHE A 292 14.06 10.14 4.51
N ASN A 293 14.01 11.47 4.44
CA ASN A 293 13.24 12.28 5.38
C ASN A 293 11.93 12.69 4.71
N VAL A 294 10.88 12.88 5.49
CA VAL A 294 9.58 13.35 4.99
C VAL A 294 8.93 14.30 5.99
N LYS A 295 8.28 15.34 5.48
CA LYS A 295 7.49 16.25 6.31
C LYS A 295 6.21 16.68 5.61
N ILE A 296 5.20 16.99 6.41
CA ILE A 296 3.93 17.54 5.91
C ILE A 296 4.00 19.06 5.97
N VAL A 297 3.82 19.73 4.83
CA VAL A 297 3.80 21.20 4.73
C VAL A 297 2.51 21.68 4.11
N ALA A 298 2.03 22.86 4.53
CA ALA A 298 0.93 23.53 3.86
C ALA A 298 1.34 23.95 2.44
N SER A 299 0.48 23.73 1.45
CA SER A 299 0.58 24.41 0.16
C SER A 299 0.27 25.90 0.31
N ASP A 300 0.64 26.71 -0.68
CA ASP A 300 0.38 28.15 -0.68
C ASP A 300 -1.11 28.46 -0.47
N GLY A 301 -1.40 29.26 0.55
CA GLY A 301 -2.76 29.68 0.90
C GLY A 301 -3.60 28.64 1.66
N ALA A 302 -3.03 27.48 2.00
CA ALA A 302 -3.70 26.47 2.82
C ALA A 302 -3.65 26.80 4.32
N ASN A 303 -4.62 26.28 5.07
CA ASN A 303 -4.66 26.34 6.53
C ASN A 303 -4.44 24.94 7.09
N VAL A 304 -3.21 24.67 7.53
CA VAL A 304 -2.80 23.39 8.14
C VAL A 304 -2.45 23.61 9.60
N GLN A 305 -3.03 22.81 10.48
CA GLN A 305 -2.76 22.82 11.92
C GLN A 305 -1.91 21.61 12.32
N GLY A 306 -0.94 21.86 13.20
CA GLY A 306 0.02 20.87 13.64
C GLY A 306 1.30 20.88 12.81
N SER A 307 2.24 20.03 13.22
CA SER A 307 3.51 19.81 12.53
C SER A 307 3.79 18.31 12.55
N CYS A 308 4.21 17.76 11.42
CA CYS A 308 4.54 16.35 11.33
C CYS A 308 5.70 16.14 10.36
N ALA A 309 6.79 15.57 10.86
CA ALA A 309 7.90 15.10 10.06
C ALA A 309 8.49 13.81 10.63
N TYR A 310 9.17 13.07 9.77
CA TYR A 310 10.04 11.95 10.09
C TYR A 310 11.42 12.29 9.54
N GLU A 311 12.38 12.47 10.43
CA GLU A 311 13.75 12.86 10.11
C GLU A 311 14.73 11.94 10.84
N ASP A 312 15.69 11.39 10.10
CA ASP A 312 16.78 10.56 10.63
C ASP A 312 16.30 9.44 11.57
N GLY A 313 15.20 8.78 11.20
CA GLY A 313 14.62 7.69 11.97
C GLY A 313 13.63 8.10 13.07
N SER A 314 13.33 9.39 13.23
CA SER A 314 12.55 9.92 14.36
C SER A 314 11.40 10.82 13.91
N PHE A 315 10.26 10.73 14.60
CA PHE A 315 9.11 11.62 14.36
C PHE A 315 9.27 12.95 15.10
N THR A 316 8.70 14.02 14.57
CA THR A 316 8.61 15.31 15.28
C THR A 316 7.68 15.20 16.49
N GLY A 317 8.15 15.67 17.65
CA GLY A 317 7.44 15.61 18.93
C GLY A 317 8.22 14.81 19.98
N ASP A 318 7.56 14.50 21.10
CA ASP A 318 8.19 13.81 22.25
C ASP A 318 8.10 12.27 22.17
N GLY A 319 7.82 11.66 21.00
CA GLY A 319 7.47 10.23 20.93
C GLY A 319 7.76 9.49 19.64
N SER A 320 7.70 8.16 19.74
CA SER A 320 7.87 7.17 18.67
C SER A 320 6.57 6.81 17.93
N ASP A 321 5.45 7.44 18.30
CA ASP A 321 4.10 6.95 17.99
C ASP A 321 3.51 7.53 16.68
N GLY A 322 4.31 8.29 15.93
CA GLY A 322 3.87 9.01 14.74
C GLY A 322 3.36 10.42 15.03
N CYS A 323 2.87 11.09 14.00
CA CYS A 323 2.31 12.44 14.06
C CYS A 323 1.20 12.64 13.02
N THR A 324 0.33 13.62 13.26
CA THR A 324 -0.80 13.97 12.40
C THR A 324 -0.93 15.48 12.27
N VAL A 325 -1.35 15.96 11.11
CA VAL A 325 -1.80 17.34 10.87
C VAL A 325 -3.25 17.35 10.39
N SER A 326 -3.93 18.48 10.62
CA SER A 326 -5.28 18.73 10.13
C SER A 326 -5.24 19.82 9.07
N VAL A 327 -5.73 19.53 7.87
CA VAL A 327 -5.92 20.49 6.78
C VAL A 327 -7.35 21.00 6.86
N LEU A 328 -7.50 22.24 7.33
CA LEU A 328 -8.80 22.89 7.52
C LEU A 328 -9.31 23.54 6.22
N SER A 329 -8.39 23.92 5.34
CA SER A 329 -8.69 24.39 3.98
C SER A 329 -7.44 24.33 3.10
N GLY A 330 -7.63 24.20 1.78
CA GLY A 330 -6.54 24.07 0.81
C GLY A 330 -5.97 22.65 0.76
N SER A 331 -4.66 22.54 0.56
CA SER A 331 -3.96 21.25 0.49
C SER A 331 -2.66 21.25 1.29
N ALA A 332 -2.15 20.06 1.60
CA ALA A 332 -0.82 19.87 2.16
C ALA A 332 0.03 18.93 1.28
N GLU A 333 1.33 18.91 1.55
CA GLU A 333 2.31 18.19 0.77
C GLU A 333 3.15 17.30 1.68
N PHE A 334 3.22 16.01 1.36
CA PHE A 334 4.24 15.11 1.89
C PHE A 334 5.52 15.33 1.09
N VAL A 335 6.49 16.04 1.67
CA VAL A 335 7.73 16.41 0.99
C VAL A 335 8.85 15.48 1.43
N PHE A 336 9.30 14.62 0.50
CA PHE A 336 10.45 13.73 0.67
C PHE A 336 11.75 14.43 0.30
N TYR A 337 12.81 14.26 1.10
CA TYR A 337 14.15 14.84 0.88
C TYR A 337 15.29 13.95 1.39
#